data_AF-D3Z2P5-F1
#
_entry.id   AF-D3Z2P5-F1
#
_cell.length_a   1.000
_cell.length_b   1.000
_cell.length_c   1.000
_cell.angle_alpha   90.00
_cell.angle_beta   90.00
_cell.angle_gamma   90.00
#
_symmetry.space_group_name_H-M   'P 1'
#
loop_
_entity.id
_entity.type
_entity.pdbx_description
1 polymer ?
#
loop_
_entity_poly.entity_id
_entity_poly.type
_entity_poly.pdbx_seq_one_letter_code
_entity_poly.pdbx_strand_id
1 'polypeptide(L)'
;MAASPVLPTEDGEGFLGIDDLHFSLQAEQEDTQKKTFTCWINSQLAKHTPPSVVSDLFADIKKGHVLLDLLEVLSGQQLPRD
;
A
#
# COMPACT_ATOMS: atom_id res chain seq x y z
N MET A 1 46.04 -43.90 -11.10
CA MET A 1 45.63 -43.07 -9.96
C MET A 1 45.92 -41.62 -10.34
N ALA A 2 44.95 -40.89 -10.87
CA ALA A 2 45.09 -39.46 -11.15
C ALA A 2 44.02 -38.75 -10.32
N ALA A 3 44.46 -37.86 -9.43
CA ALA A 3 43.58 -37.09 -8.55
C ALA A 3 42.87 -36.01 -9.35
N SER A 4 41.53 -36.05 -9.36
CA SER A 4 40.70 -34.96 -9.89
C SER A 4 40.78 -33.76 -8.93
N PRO A 5 40.89 -32.51 -9.43
CA PRO A 5 40.81 -31.35 -8.56
C PRO A 5 39.35 -31.11 -8.16
N VAL A 6 39.11 -31.07 -6.84
CA VAL A 6 37.85 -30.65 -6.23
C VAL A 6 37.66 -29.15 -6.50
N LEU A 7 36.48 -28.79 -7.03
CA LEU A 7 36.03 -27.41 -7.19
C LEU A 7 35.82 -26.78 -5.81
N PRO A 8 36.21 -25.51 -5.59
CA PRO A 8 35.74 -24.77 -4.43
C PRO A 8 34.26 -24.46 -4.64
N THR A 9 33.40 -24.97 -3.76
CA THR A 9 32.04 -24.49 -3.60
C THR A 9 32.12 -23.14 -2.90
N GLU A 10 31.99 -22.06 -3.67
CA GLU A 10 31.75 -20.72 -3.13
C GLU A 10 30.26 -20.60 -2.78
N ASP A 11 29.92 -21.24 -1.67
CA ASP A 11 28.63 -21.08 -1.00
C ASP A 11 28.60 -19.70 -0.31
N GLY A 12 27.63 -18.83 -0.66
CA GLY A 12 27.12 -17.86 0.32
C GLY A 12 26.80 -16.42 -0.09
N GLU A 13 27.11 -15.94 -1.31
CA GLU A 13 26.96 -14.50 -1.64
C GLU A 13 25.72 -14.16 -2.49
N GLY A 14 24.80 -15.11 -2.71
CA GLY A 14 23.66 -14.94 -3.62
C GLY A 14 22.29 -14.71 -2.98
N PHE A 15 22.12 -14.99 -1.69
CA PHE A 15 20.78 -15.11 -1.08
C PHE A 15 20.26 -13.78 -0.50
N LEU A 16 21.13 -13.00 0.15
CA LEU A 16 20.74 -11.75 0.84
C LEU A 16 20.27 -10.64 -0.13
N GLY A 17 20.70 -10.66 -1.39
CA GLY A 17 20.32 -9.63 -2.38
C GLY A 17 18.92 -9.83 -2.98
N ILE A 18 18.42 -11.06 -3.03
CA ILE A 18 17.07 -11.35 -3.57
C ILE A 18 16.01 -10.92 -2.55
N ASP A 19 16.25 -11.18 -1.26
CA ASP A 19 15.35 -10.79 -0.18
C ASP A 19 15.26 -9.26 -0.01
N ASP A 20 16.39 -8.55 -0.11
CA ASP A 20 16.44 -7.08 -0.02
C ASP A 20 15.75 -6.40 -1.22
N LEU A 21 15.95 -6.94 -2.42
CA LEU A 21 15.26 -6.49 -3.62
C LEU A 21 13.76 -6.75 -3.54
N HIS A 22 13.35 -7.92 -3.03
CA HIS A 22 11.94 -8.28 -2.83
C HIS A 22 11.27 -7.34 -1.82
N PHE A 23 11.93 -7.04 -0.69
CA PHE A 23 11.43 -6.09 0.29
C PHE A 23 11.28 -4.68 -0.28
N SER A 24 12.27 -4.21 -1.03
CA SER A 24 12.26 -2.89 -1.67
C SER A 24 11.13 -2.77 -2.70
N LEU A 25 10.94 -3.79 -3.53
CA LEU A 25 9.85 -3.82 -4.50
C LEU A 25 8.48 -3.85 -3.81
N GLN A 26 8.34 -4.62 -2.74
CA GLN A 26 7.12 -4.66 -1.95
C GLN A 26 6.80 -3.29 -1.33
N ALA A 27 7.79 -2.62 -0.74
CA ALA A 27 7.61 -1.28 -0.17
C ALA A 27 7.18 -0.25 -1.23
N GLU A 28 7.76 -0.30 -2.43
CA GLU A 28 7.36 0.57 -3.55
C GLU A 28 5.92 0.30 -4.00
N GLN A 29 5.53 -0.98 -4.09
CA GLN A 29 4.16 -1.37 -4.42
C GLN A 29 3.17 -0.90 -3.35
N GLU A 30 3.50 -1.05 -2.08
CA GLU A 30 2.68 -0.59 -0.96
C GLU A 30 2.50 0.94 -0.99
N ASP A 31 3.56 1.70 -1.23
CA ASP A 31 3.49 3.16 -1.37
C ASP A 31 2.66 3.58 -2.60
N THR A 32 2.85 2.90 -3.73
CA THR A 32 2.07 3.14 -4.95
C THR A 32 0.59 2.87 -4.71
N GLN A 33 0.24 1.73 -4.11
CA GLN A 33 -1.13 1.38 -3.75
C GLN A 33 -1.73 2.40 -2.79
N LYS A 34 -0.98 2.79 -1.75
CA LYS A 34 -1.41 3.81 -0.78
C LYS A 34 -1.72 5.13 -1.48
N LYS A 35 -0.84 5.60 -2.36
CA LYS A 35 -1.02 6.86 -3.11
C LYS A 35 -2.21 6.77 -4.05
N THR A 36 -2.32 5.69 -4.83
CA THR A 36 -3.43 5.47 -5.77
C THR A 36 -4.76 5.46 -5.03
N PHE A 37 -4.86 4.72 -3.93
CA PHE A 37 -6.09 4.63 -3.15
C PHE A 37 -6.43 5.95 -2.47
N THR A 38 -5.44 6.67 -1.93
CA THR A 38 -5.63 8.01 -1.35
C THR A 38 -6.16 9.01 -2.39
N CYS A 39 -5.57 9.03 -3.59
CA CYS A 39 -6.03 9.88 -4.69
C CYS A 39 -7.46 9.54 -5.13
N TRP A 40 -7.77 8.24 -5.23
CA TRP A 40 -9.10 7.78 -5.59
C TRP A 40 -10.14 8.20 -4.55
N ILE A 41 -9.86 8.01 -3.25
CA ILE A 41 -10.75 8.46 -2.18
C ILE A 41 -10.97 9.97 -2.26
N ASN A 42 -9.89 10.75 -2.36
CA ASN A 42 -10.00 12.21 -2.46
C ASN A 42 -10.84 12.66 -3.67
N SER A 43 -10.77 11.91 -4.78
CA SER A 43 -11.61 12.17 -5.96
C SER A 43 -13.09 11.88 -5.74
N GLN A 44 -13.43 10.91 -4.87
CA GLN A 44 -14.82 10.69 -4.46
C GLN A 44 -15.27 11.74 -3.43
N LEU A 45 -14.46 11.99 -2.41
CA LEU A 45 -14.81 12.95 -1.35
C LEU A 45 -14.91 14.41 -1.85
N ALA A 46 -14.26 14.74 -2.96
CA ALA A 46 -14.46 16.02 -3.65
C ALA A 46 -15.91 16.22 -4.14
N LYS A 47 -16.68 15.14 -4.32
CA LYS A 47 -18.12 15.17 -4.68
C LYS A 47 -19.02 15.25 -3.45
N HIS A 48 -18.49 14.98 -2.26
CA HIS A 48 -19.23 15.07 -1.01
C HIS A 48 -19.47 16.54 -0.64
N THR A 49 -20.55 16.83 0.08
CA THR A 49 -20.84 18.18 0.60
C THR A 49 -21.17 18.07 2.09
N PRO A 50 -20.34 18.62 2.99
CA PRO A 50 -19.13 19.41 2.74
C PRO A 50 -17.96 18.56 2.20
N PRO A 51 -17.02 19.15 1.43
CA PRO A 51 -15.89 18.42 0.88
C PRO A 51 -14.95 17.93 1.97
N SER A 52 -14.54 16.66 1.87
CA SER A 52 -13.60 16.02 2.78
C SER A 52 -12.31 15.66 2.05
N VAL A 53 -11.18 15.66 2.76
CA VAL A 53 -9.87 15.30 2.21
C VAL A 53 -9.15 14.38 3.18
N VAL A 54 -8.55 13.33 2.63
CA VAL A 54 -7.66 12.41 3.33
C VAL A 54 -6.22 12.87 3.13
N SER A 55 -5.53 13.09 4.25
CA SER A 55 -4.11 13.42 4.27
C SER A 55 -3.27 12.20 4.66
N ASP A 56 -3.74 11.41 5.63
CA ASP A 56 -3.14 10.12 5.96
C ASP A 56 -4.20 9.02 5.94
N LEU A 57 -4.12 8.18 4.90
CA LEU A 57 -5.08 7.12 4.61
C LEU A 57 -5.44 6.29 5.85
N PHE A 58 -4.45 5.84 6.61
CA PHE A 58 -4.69 4.91 7.71
C PHE A 58 -5.25 5.63 8.94
N ALA A 59 -4.73 6.81 9.26
CA ALA A 59 -5.23 7.59 10.39
C ALA A 59 -6.64 8.14 10.15
N ASP A 60 -6.91 8.61 8.94
CA ASP A 60 -8.17 9.28 8.60
C ASP A 60 -9.32 8.30 8.38
N ILE A 61 -9.08 7.14 7.75
CA ILE A 61 -10.08 6.07 7.66
C ILE A 61 -10.42 5.52 9.04
N LYS A 62 -9.43 5.35 9.93
CA LYS A 62 -9.64 4.80 11.28
C LYS A 62 -10.59 5.65 12.13
N LYS A 63 -10.67 6.97 11.89
CA LYS A 63 -11.60 7.88 12.57
C LYS A 63 -13.07 7.62 12.19
N GLY A 64 -13.34 6.89 11.11
CA GLY A 64 -14.70 6.52 10.68
C GLY A 64 -15.45 7.60 9.91
N HIS A 65 -15.27 8.90 10.21
CA HIS A 65 -16.00 9.98 9.53
C HIS A 65 -15.76 10.00 8.01
N VAL A 66 -14.50 9.85 7.59
CA VAL A 66 -14.12 9.78 6.16
C VAL A 66 -14.74 8.57 5.48
N LEU A 67 -14.87 7.45 6.20
CA LEU A 67 -15.48 6.24 5.66
C LEU A 67 -16.99 6.45 5.44
N LEU A 68 -17.68 7.15 6.35
CA LEU A 68 -19.08 7.51 6.17
C LEU A 68 -19.26 8.44 4.96
N ASP A 69 -18.47 9.52 4.85
CA ASP A 69 -18.53 10.43 3.70
C ASP A 69 -18.31 9.69 2.36
N LEU A 70 -17.34 8.78 2.34
CA LEU A 70 -17.04 7.95 1.17
C LEU A 70 -18.21 7.04 0.81
N LEU A 71 -18.82 6.37 1.80
CA LEU A 71 -19.98 5.51 1.58
C LEU A 71 -21.19 6.31 1.10
N GLU A 72 -21.41 7.54 1.59
CA GLU A 72 -22.50 8.41 1.13
C GLU A 72 -22.31 8.80 -0.34
N VAL A 73 -21.10 9.18 -0.75
CA VAL A 73 -20.82 9.49 -2.16
C VAL A 73 -20.98 8.26 -3.06
N LEU A 74 -20.49 7.09 -2.62
CA LEU A 74 -20.53 5.87 -3.43
C LEU A 74 -21.93 5.28 -3.54
N SER A 75 -22.73 5.36 -2.46
CA SER A 75 -24.11 4.85 -2.43
C SER A 75 -25.15 5.86 -2.94
N GLY A 76 -24.83 7.16 -2.91
CA GLY A 76 -25.78 8.24 -3.19
C GLY A 76 -26.83 8.43 -2.09
N GLN A 77 -26.64 7.85 -0.90
CA GLN A 77 -27.55 7.96 0.24
C GLN A 77 -26.88 8.71 1.39
N GLN A 78 -27.65 9.45 2.20
CA GLN A 78 -27.14 9.97 3.46
C GLN A 78 -27.14 8.88 4.54
N LEU A 79 -26.08 8.86 5.34
CA LEU A 79 -25.88 7.96 6.46
C LEU A 79 -26.09 8.71 7.79
N PRO A 80 -26.68 8.06 8.81
CA PRO A 80 -26.83 8.65 10.12
C PRO A 80 -25.47 8.82 10.81
N ARG A 81 -25.30 9.94 11.52
CA ARG A 81 -24.11 10.29 12.29
C ARG A 81 -24.55 10.54 13.74
N ASP A 82 -24.67 9.47 14.50
CA ASP A 82 -25.00 9.50 15.93
C ASP A 82 -23.71 9.45 16.77
#